data_AF-A0A1L9PK89-F1
#
_entry.id   AF-A0A1L9PK89-F1
#
_cell.length_a   1.000
_cell.length_b   1.000
_cell.length_c   1.000
_cell.angle_alpha   90.00
_cell.angle_beta   90.00
_cell.angle_gamma   90.00
#
_symmetry.space_group_name_H-M   'P 1'
#
loop_
_entity.id
_entity.type
_entity.pdbx_description
1 polymer ?
#
loop_
_entity_poly.entity_id
_entity_poly.type
_entity_poly.pdbx_seq_one_letter_code
_entity_poly.pdbx_strand_id
1 'polypeptide(L)' 'MSLSHTAKRQKKTLLACVPCRTKKIKCDGLRPVCGACSKNRRTESECIWKRINGKEATVPQYEQ' A
#
# COMPACT_ATOMS: atom_id res chain seq x y z
N MET A 1 -2.91 -33.13 -1.14
CA MET A 1 -2.73 -32.02 -0.16
C MET A 1 -2.87 -30.71 -0.92
N SER A 2 -3.99 -30.02 -0.72
CA SER A 2 -4.45 -28.90 -1.54
C SER A 2 -3.60 -27.64 -1.29
N LEU A 3 -2.63 -27.36 -2.15
CA LEU A 3 -1.90 -26.08 -2.15
C LEU A 3 -2.74 -25.02 -2.85
N SER A 4 -3.77 -24.58 -2.12
CA SER A 4 -4.57 -23.41 -2.43
C SER A 4 -3.69 -22.16 -2.40
N HIS A 5 -2.91 -21.93 -3.46
CA HIS A 5 -2.34 -20.64 -3.75
C HIS A 5 -3.50 -19.71 -4.11
N THR A 6 -4.22 -19.25 -3.08
CA THR A 6 -5.02 -18.05 -3.19
C THR A 6 -4.03 -16.95 -3.49
N ALA A 7 -3.82 -16.67 -4.78
CA ALA A 7 -3.18 -15.47 -5.25
C ALA A 7 -4.06 -14.34 -4.72
N LYS A 8 -3.75 -13.91 -3.48
CA LYS A 8 -4.39 -12.83 -2.76
C LYS A 8 -4.26 -11.66 -3.70
N ARG A 9 -5.32 -11.41 -4.49
CA ARG A 9 -5.35 -10.42 -5.57
C ARG A 9 -4.69 -9.21 -4.97
N GLN A 10 -3.42 -8.95 -5.34
CA GLN A 10 -2.67 -7.86 -4.77
C GLN A 10 -3.50 -6.67 -5.17
N LYS A 11 -4.23 -6.08 -4.21
CA LYS A 11 -5.07 -4.91 -4.45
C LYS A 11 -4.13 -3.93 -5.09
N LYS A 12 -4.24 -3.75 -6.41
CA LYS A 12 -3.40 -2.84 -7.19
C LYS A 12 -3.56 -1.53 -6.47
N THR A 13 -2.58 -1.17 -5.66
CA THR A 13 -2.72 -0.02 -4.80
C THR A 13 -2.58 1.13 -5.78
N LEU A 14 -3.70 1.77 -6.12
CA LEU A 14 -3.72 2.90 -7.05
C LEU A 14 -2.81 4.04 -6.55
N LEU A 15 -2.45 4.02 -5.26
CA LEU A 15 -1.62 5.00 -4.60
C LEU A 15 -0.35 4.39 -4.00
N ALA A 16 0.79 4.67 -4.62
CA ALA A 16 2.10 4.39 -4.02
C ALA A 16 2.32 5.22 -2.74
N CYS A 17 3.06 4.67 -1.79
CA CYS A 17 3.52 5.40 -0.61
C CYS A 17 4.33 6.66 -1.02
N VAL A 18 4.34 7.73 -0.23
CA VAL A 18 5.08 8.98 -0.54
C VAL A 18 6.54 8.71 -0.88
N PRO A 19 7.34 8.01 -0.06
CA PRO A 19 8.74 7.81 -0.42
C PRO A 19 8.92 6.91 -1.65
N CYS A 20 7.95 6.02 -1.95
CA CYS A 20 7.93 5.23 -3.18
C CYS A 20 7.66 6.12 -4.40
N ARG A 21 6.71 7.05 -4.28
CA ARG A 21 6.33 8.01 -5.31
C ARG A 21 7.46 9.00 -5.59
N THR A 22 8.11 9.52 -4.54
CA THR A 22 9.29 10.40 -4.67
C THR A 22 10.45 9.69 -5.34
N LYS A 23 10.71 8.42 -4.95
CA LYS A 23 11.76 7.61 -5.58
C LYS A 23 11.36 7.03 -6.95
N LYS A 24 10.12 7.21 -7.41
CA LYS A 24 9.57 6.62 -8.63
C LYS A 24 9.79 5.10 -8.73
N ILE A 25 9.67 4.40 -7.60
CA ILE A 25 9.83 2.94 -7.51
C ILE A 25 8.48 2.24 -7.33
N LYS A 26 8.42 0.95 -7.66
CA LYS A 26 7.24 0.11 -7.42
C LYS A 26 6.91 0.06 -5.92
N CYS A 27 5.66 0.36 -5.59
CA CYS A 27 5.12 0.22 -4.24
C CYS A 27 4.23 -1.01 -4.17
N ASP A 28 4.55 -1.95 -3.29
CA ASP A 28 3.78 -3.19 -3.11
C ASP A 28 2.49 -2.99 -2.30
N GLY A 29 2.29 -1.82 -1.72
CA GLY A 29 1.06 -1.47 -0.99
C GLY A 29 0.84 -2.22 0.33
N LEU A 30 1.84 -3.00 0.77
CA LEU A 30 1.81 -3.64 2.09
C LEU A 30 1.73 -2.58 3.19
N ARG A 31 0.97 -2.88 4.24
CA ARG A 31 0.84 -2.08 5.46
C ARG A 31 1.26 -2.93 6.66
N PRO A 32 1.89 -2.37 7.71
CA PRO A 32 2.10 -0.94 7.97
C PRO A 32 3.15 -0.25 7.09
N VAL A 33 4.18 -0.98 6.67
CA VAL A 33 5.27 -0.50 5.80
C VAL A 33 5.25 -1.29 4.49
N CYS A 34 5.39 -0.61 3.35
CA CYS A 34 5.43 -1.33 2.07
C CYS A 34 6.74 -2.11 1.91
N GLY A 35 6.75 -3.17 1.10
CA GLY A 35 7.93 -4.02 0.89
C GLY A 35 9.17 -3.23 0.46
N ALA A 36 9.00 -2.29 -0.49
CA ALA A 36 10.07 -1.38 -0.90
C ALA A 36 10.61 -0.50 0.24
N CYS A 37 9.76 -0.03 1.17
CA CYS A 37 10.20 0.78 2.30
C CYS A 37 10.89 -0.07 3.38
N SER A 38 10.36 -1.25 3.65
CA SER A 38 10.99 -2.21 4.57
C SER A 38 12.40 -2.59 4.11
N LYS A 39 12.59 -2.86 2.81
CA LYS A 39 13.92 -3.13 2.21
C LYS A 39 14.88 -1.96 2.34
N ASN A 40 14.37 -0.73 2.34
CA ASN A 40 15.17 0.50 2.52
C ASN A 40 15.35 0.88 4.00
N ARG A 41 15.03 -0.02 4.95
CA ARG A 41 15.07 0.24 6.40
C ARG A 41 14.23 1.43 6.85
N ARG A 42 13.15 1.75 6.13
CA ARG A 42 12.23 2.80 6.53
C ARG A 42 11.23 2.29 7.53
N THR A 43 10.91 3.14 8.50
CA THR A 43 9.91 2.87 9.52
C THR A 43 8.50 3.21 9.04
N GLU A 44 7.49 2.87 9.85
CA GLU A 44 6.09 3.26 9.62
C GLU A 44 5.93 4.79 9.53
N SER A 45 6.68 5.53 10.34
CA SER A 45 6.67 7.00 10.33
C SER A 45 7.18 7.61 9.02
N GLU A 46 8.06 6.92 8.30
CA GLU A 46 8.61 7.38 7.02
C GLU A 46 7.80 6.85 5.83
N CYS A 47 7.20 5.67 5.97
CA CYS A 47 6.32 5.07 4.98
C CYS A 47 4.92 5.69 5.07
N ILE A 48 4.80 6.97 4.68
CA ILE A 48 3.53 7.69 4.76
C ILE A 48 2.76 7.59 3.43
N TRP A 49 1.43 7.52 3.51
CA TRP A 49 0.54 7.61 2.36
C TRP A 49 -0.23 8.93 2.46
N LYS A 50 0.25 9.97 1.77
CA LYS A 50 -0.49 11.24 1.67
C LYS A 50 -1.61 11.08 0.66
N ARG A 51 -2.87 11.27 1.10
CA ARG A 51 -4.00 11.44 0.20
C ARG A 51 -3.84 12.80 -0.47
N ILE A 52 -3.51 12.81 -1.76
CA ILE A 52 -3.34 14.07 -2.50
C ILE A 52 -4.73 14.46 -2.98
N ASN A 53 -5.27 15.52 -2.36
CA ASN A 53 -6.54 16.19 -2.62
C ASN A 53 -7.76 15.54 -1.97
N GLY A 54 -8.58 16.39 -1.33
CA GLY A 54 -9.75 16.08 -0.50
C GLY A 54 -10.93 15.42 -1.23
N LYS A 55 -10.65 14.42 -2.04
CA LYS A 55 -11.61 13.38 -2.38
C LYS A 55 -11.24 12.25 -1.44
N GLU A 56 -11.87 12.30 -0.28
CA GLU A 56 -12.09 11.13 0.54
C GLU A 56 -12.38 9.97 -0.42
N ALA A 57 -11.42 9.04 -0.56
CA ALA A 57 -11.79 7.71 -0.96
C ALA A 57 -12.69 7.28 0.19
N THR A 58 -13.99 7.55 0.04
CA THR A 58 -15.05 7.00 0.84
C THR A 58 -14.68 5.54 0.89
N VAL A 59 -14.24 5.13 2.07
CA VAL A 59 -14.17 3.71 2.39
C VAL A 59 -15.53 3.20 1.93
N PRO A 60 -15.65 2.22 1.01
CA PRO A 60 -16.92 1.54 0.90
C PRO A 60 -17.13 0.94 2.28
N GLN A 61 -17.92 1.68 3.06
CA GLN A 61 -18.52 1.26 4.30
C GLN A 61 -19.27 0.01 3.88
N TYR A 62 -18.68 -1.14 4.13
CA TYR A 62 -19.43 -2.38 4.14
C TYR A 62 -20.35 -2.24 5.34
N GLU A 63 -21.46 -1.55 5.14
CA GLU A 63 -22.51 -1.47 6.12
C GLU A 63 -23.44 -2.66 5.88
N GLN A 64 -23.66 -3.40 6.96
CA GLN A 64 -24.72 -4.37 7.28
C GLN A 64 -25.05 -5.45 6.25
#